data_AF-A0A915B3N3-F1
#
_entry.id   AF-A0A915B3N3-F1
#
_cell.length_a   1.000
_cell.length_b   1.000
_cell.length_c   1.000
_cell.angle_alpha   90.00
_cell.angle_beta   90.00
_cell.angle_gamma   90.00
#
_symmetry.space_group_name_H-M   'P 1'
#
loop_
_entity.id
_entity.type
_entity.pdbx_description
1 polymer ?
#
loop_
_entity_poly.entity_id
_entity_poly.type
_entity_poly.pdbx_seq_one_letter_code
_entity_poly.pdbx_strand_id
1 'polypeptide(L)'
;MRNIRFTHQQTNHSRRPLYESLQKFAFPVSSKLPFFAMVYRPDWAFDGWTLYDSMKEFQRMNVPNETWRVTKINDRYEFADTYPSLLAVPAAALAEGDDFLHKVGEFRSKQRIPVLSWLNPVTQAAITRSSQPMVGVTSRKSAEDEKYLQMIIEANAHAHQLLIFDARPVVNAKVN
;
A
#
# COMPACT_ATOMS: atom_id res chain seq x y z
N MET A 1 -19.54 12.43 15.43
CA MET A 1 -20.52 12.40 14.31
C MET A 1 -21.47 13.57 14.49
N ARG A 2 -21.73 14.41 13.47
CA ARG A 2 -22.53 15.63 13.62
C ARG A 2 -23.57 15.76 12.51
N ASN A 3 -24.74 16.29 12.85
CA ASN A 3 -25.78 16.69 11.90
C ASN A 3 -25.97 18.20 12.02
N ILE A 4 -26.01 18.91 10.90
CA ILE A 4 -26.21 20.36 10.85
C ILE A 4 -27.56 20.63 10.21
N ARG A 5 -28.43 21.38 10.92
CA ARG A 5 -29.78 21.74 10.46
C ARG A 5 -29.91 23.24 10.35
N PHE A 6 -30.41 23.71 9.21
CA PHE A 6 -30.66 25.12 8.94
C PHE A 6 -32.17 25.38 8.89
N THR A 7 -32.59 26.52 9.43
CA THR A 7 -33.98 27.01 9.34
C THR A 7 -33.99 28.25 8.44
N HIS A 8 -34.92 28.32 7.49
CA HIS A 8 -35.03 29.43 6.54
C HIS A 8 -36.40 30.09 6.65
N GLN A 9 -36.44 31.43 6.63
CA GLN A 9 -37.68 32.19 6.51
C GLN A 9 -38.27 32.03 5.11
N GLN A 10 -39.57 31.76 5.02
CA GLN A 10 -40.24 31.47 3.73
C GLN A 10 -40.25 32.68 2.78
N THR A 11 -40.30 33.89 3.32
CA THR A 11 -40.40 35.16 2.58
C THR A 11 -39.23 35.41 1.63
N ASN A 12 -38.05 34.87 1.93
CA ASN A 12 -36.83 35.16 1.18
C ASN A 12 -36.48 34.06 0.16
N HIS A 13 -37.27 32.99 0.07
CA HIS A 13 -37.07 31.84 -0.84
C HIS A 13 -35.64 31.23 -0.86
N SER A 14 -34.82 31.47 0.17
CA SER A 14 -33.38 31.17 0.18
C SER A 14 -33.01 29.70 0.34
N ARG A 15 -33.97 28.87 0.75
CA ARG A 15 -33.77 27.42 0.96
C ARG A 15 -33.37 26.71 -0.33
N ARG A 16 -34.04 27.01 -1.45
CA ARG A 16 -33.81 26.31 -2.72
C ARG A 16 -32.42 26.62 -3.30
N PRO A 17 -31.99 27.89 -3.43
CA PRO A 17 -30.63 28.20 -3.88
C PRO A 17 -29.54 27.60 -2.98
N LEU A 18 -29.73 27.61 -1.66
CA LEU A 18 -28.77 26.97 -0.74
C LEU A 18 -28.71 25.46 -0.98
N TYR A 19 -29.86 24.79 -1.04
CA TYR A 19 -29.94 23.35 -1.29
C TYR A 19 -29.28 22.97 -2.61
N GLU A 20 -29.59 23.68 -3.69
CA GLU A 20 -28.99 23.47 -5.01
C GLU A 20 -27.47 23.69 -4.98
N SER A 21 -27.00 24.71 -4.27
CA SER A 21 -25.57 24.98 -4.10
C SER A 21 -24.87 23.87 -3.30
N LEU A 22 -25.46 23.41 -2.20
CA LEU A 22 -24.93 22.31 -1.40
C LEU A 22 -24.86 21.02 -2.21
N GLN A 23 -25.93 20.66 -2.92
CA GLN A 23 -25.93 19.48 -3.79
C GLN A 23 -24.84 19.58 -4.86
N LYS A 24 -24.70 20.75 -5.49
CA LYS A 24 -23.71 20.98 -6.54
C LYS A 24 -22.27 20.88 -6.05
N PHE A 25 -21.92 21.58 -4.98
CA PHE A 25 -20.53 21.74 -4.54
C PHE A 25 -20.07 20.69 -3.52
N ALA A 26 -20.97 20.10 -2.73
CA ALA A 26 -20.61 19.01 -1.81
C ALA A 26 -20.39 17.68 -2.55
N PHE A 27 -21.02 17.52 -3.72
CA PHE A 27 -20.90 16.33 -4.58
C PHE A 27 -20.32 16.70 -5.95
N PRO A 28 -19.06 17.16 -6.02
CA PRO A 28 -18.48 17.70 -7.25
C PRO A 28 -18.42 16.65 -8.37
N VAL A 29 -18.13 15.38 -8.06
CA VAL A 29 -18.09 14.29 -9.06
C VAL A 29 -19.44 14.12 -9.76
N SER A 30 -20.52 14.00 -8.99
CA SER A 30 -21.89 13.88 -9.52
C SER A 30 -22.30 15.09 -10.34
N SER A 31 -21.77 16.26 -9.99
CA SER A 31 -22.06 17.53 -10.65
C SER A 31 -21.07 17.89 -11.77
N LYS A 32 -20.15 16.98 -12.14
CA LYS A 32 -19.10 17.19 -13.15
C LYS A 32 -18.24 18.43 -12.88
N LEU A 33 -17.95 18.70 -11.60
CA LEU A 33 -17.07 19.77 -11.12
C LEU A 33 -15.74 19.21 -10.63
N PRO A 34 -14.66 20.00 -10.66
CA PRO A 34 -13.39 19.60 -10.04
C PRO A 34 -13.54 19.55 -8.51
N PHE A 35 -12.75 18.68 -7.87
CA PHE A 35 -12.55 18.75 -6.41
C PHE A 35 -11.91 20.08 -6.02
N PHE A 36 -12.24 20.59 -4.82
CA PHE A 36 -11.65 21.82 -4.30
C PHE A 36 -10.12 21.78 -4.29
N ALA A 37 -9.52 20.61 -4.01
CA ALA A 37 -8.07 20.41 -4.03
C ALA A 37 -7.40 20.74 -5.38
N MET A 38 -8.12 20.64 -6.50
CA MET A 38 -7.58 20.93 -7.84
C MET A 38 -7.62 22.41 -8.21
N VAL A 39 -8.48 23.19 -7.53
CA VAL A 39 -8.67 24.62 -7.78
C VAL A 39 -8.05 25.49 -6.68
N TYR A 40 -7.77 24.91 -5.53
CA TYR A 40 -7.14 25.60 -4.42
C TYR A 40 -5.69 26.00 -4.79
N ARG A 41 -5.40 27.30 -4.74
CA ARG A 41 -4.08 27.90 -5.04
C ARG A 41 -3.55 28.66 -3.82
N PRO A 42 -3.15 27.96 -2.76
CA PRO A 42 -2.55 28.56 -1.60
C PRO A 42 -1.11 28.97 -1.87
N ASP A 43 -0.65 29.95 -1.10
CA ASP A 43 0.73 30.39 -1.07
C ASP A 43 1.38 29.84 0.20
N TRP A 44 2.09 28.72 0.08
CA TRP A 44 2.80 28.09 1.19
C TRP A 44 4.29 28.25 1.00
N ALA A 45 5.00 28.53 2.09
CA ALA A 45 6.46 28.61 2.08
C ALA A 45 7.15 27.24 1.87
N PHE A 46 6.43 26.13 2.05
CA PHE A 46 6.95 24.77 2.00
C PHE A 46 6.09 23.89 1.07
N ASP A 47 6.74 23.19 0.14
CA ASP A 47 6.08 22.19 -0.69
C ASP A 47 6.04 20.83 0.01
N GLY A 48 4.86 20.52 0.57
CA GLY A 48 4.60 19.26 1.27
C GLY A 48 4.76 18.00 0.41
N TRP A 49 4.70 18.10 -0.92
CA TRP A 49 4.88 16.94 -1.81
C TRP A 49 6.31 16.44 -1.83
N THR A 50 7.27 17.28 -1.43
CA THR A 50 8.70 16.92 -1.39
C THR A 50 9.14 16.28 -0.07
N LEU A 51 8.24 16.21 0.93
CA LEU A 51 8.56 15.72 2.27
C LEU A 51 8.97 14.25 2.27
N TYR A 52 8.31 13.42 1.47
CA TYR A 52 8.54 11.98 1.43
C TYR A 52 9.29 11.58 0.16
N ASP A 53 10.44 10.94 0.35
CA ASP A 53 11.25 10.33 -0.71
C ASP A 53 11.50 8.87 -0.31
N SER A 54 10.92 7.94 -1.09
CA SER A 54 11.01 6.50 -0.81
C SER A 54 12.45 5.99 -0.75
N MET A 55 13.34 6.51 -1.60
CA MET A 55 14.74 6.06 -1.61
C MET A 55 15.49 6.59 -0.40
N LYS A 56 15.26 7.85 0.01
CA LYS A 56 15.84 8.38 1.25
C LYS A 56 15.33 7.62 2.48
N GLU A 57 14.06 7.22 2.50
CA GLU A 57 13.53 6.42 3.61
C GLU A 57 14.15 5.02 3.67
N PHE A 58 14.35 4.35 2.54
CA PHE A 58 15.10 3.09 2.50
C PHE A 58 16.56 3.29 2.94
N GLN A 59 17.23 4.35 2.48
CA GLN A 59 18.60 4.68 2.89
C GLN A 59 18.71 4.93 4.40
N ARG A 60 17.71 5.62 5.00
CA ARG A 60 17.62 5.82 6.46
C ARG A 60 17.59 4.49 7.22
N MET A 61 17.04 3.44 6.62
CA MET A 61 17.01 2.07 7.16
C MET A 61 18.21 1.21 6.71
N ASN A 62 19.25 1.82 6.11
CA ASN A 62 20.40 1.12 5.55
C ASN A 62 20.02 0.11 4.45
N VAL A 63 19.09 0.47 3.57
CA VAL A 63 18.66 -0.31 2.40
C VAL A 63 18.92 0.53 1.13
N PRO A 64 19.53 -0.03 0.07
CA PRO A 64 19.93 -1.44 -0.10
C PRO A 64 21.15 -1.85 0.74
N ASN A 65 21.20 -3.12 1.11
CA ASN A 65 22.33 -3.77 1.79
C ASN A 65 22.50 -5.22 1.27
N GLU A 66 23.32 -6.03 1.93
CA GLU A 66 23.61 -7.40 1.49
C GLU A 66 22.37 -8.31 1.46
N THR A 67 21.38 -8.09 2.32
CA THR A 67 20.20 -8.96 2.46
C THR A 67 18.92 -8.36 1.85
N TRP A 68 18.85 -7.05 1.65
CA TRP A 68 17.70 -6.35 1.08
C TRP A 68 18.09 -5.42 -0.08
N ARG A 69 17.34 -5.47 -1.18
CA ARG A 69 17.56 -4.63 -2.37
C ARG A 69 16.28 -3.95 -2.81
N VAL A 70 16.41 -2.78 -3.43
CA VAL A 70 15.29 -2.06 -4.05
C VAL A 70 15.19 -2.48 -5.51
N THR A 71 14.01 -2.96 -5.92
CA THR A 71 13.68 -3.30 -7.30
C THR A 71 12.84 -2.22 -7.97
N LYS A 72 12.95 -2.15 -9.30
CA LYS A 72 12.16 -1.29 -10.19
C LYS A 72 11.09 -2.07 -10.96
N ILE A 73 10.85 -3.35 -10.62
CA ILE A 73 9.82 -4.19 -11.29
C ILE A 73 8.43 -3.53 -11.32
N ASN A 74 8.14 -2.63 -10.37
CA ASN A 74 6.86 -1.93 -10.29
C ASN A 74 6.96 -0.43 -10.65
N ASP A 75 8.02 0.03 -11.31
CA ASP A 75 8.24 1.46 -11.59
C ASP A 75 7.10 2.11 -12.39
N ARG A 76 6.45 1.32 -13.25
CA ARG A 76 5.28 1.68 -14.06
C ARG A 76 3.96 1.13 -13.52
N TYR A 77 3.95 0.56 -12.32
CA TYR A 77 2.76 -0.03 -11.68
C TYR A 77 2.17 -1.24 -12.44
N GLU A 78 2.96 -1.87 -13.32
CA GLU A 78 2.54 -3.02 -14.13
C GLU A 78 2.57 -4.35 -13.35
N PHE A 79 3.43 -4.45 -12.32
CA PHE A 79 3.53 -5.63 -11.47
C PHE A 79 2.40 -5.69 -10.44
N ALA A 80 2.20 -4.60 -9.69
CA ALA A 80 1.15 -4.45 -8.69
C ALA A 80 0.69 -2.98 -8.64
N ASP A 81 -0.45 -2.69 -9.28
CA ASP A 81 -1.00 -1.35 -9.49
C ASP A 81 -1.33 -0.58 -8.19
N THR A 82 -1.54 -1.31 -7.09
CA THR A 82 -1.85 -0.76 -5.76
C THR A 82 -0.63 -0.68 -4.83
N TYR A 83 0.57 -0.97 -5.32
CA TYR A 83 1.83 -0.85 -4.60
C TYR A 83 2.63 0.39 -5.07
N PRO A 84 3.60 0.86 -4.27
CA PRO A 84 4.48 1.95 -4.70
C PRO A 84 5.39 1.51 -5.85
N SER A 85 5.96 2.48 -6.55
CA SER A 85 6.83 2.24 -7.71
C SER A 85 8.15 1.57 -7.35
N LEU A 86 8.65 1.79 -6.13
CA LEU A 86 9.86 1.17 -5.60
C LEU A 86 9.48 0.17 -4.50
N LEU A 87 10.00 -1.05 -4.63
CA LEU A 87 9.78 -2.13 -3.67
C LEU A 87 11.12 -2.62 -3.13
N ALA A 88 11.21 -2.83 -1.82
CA ALA A 88 12.37 -3.47 -1.20
C ALA A 88 12.05 -4.95 -0.92
N VAL A 89 12.87 -5.84 -1.47
CA VAL A 89 12.71 -7.29 -1.47
C VAL A 89 14.01 -7.97 -1.00
N PRO A 90 13.99 -9.25 -0.59
CA PRO A 90 15.22 -9.98 -0.27
C PRO A 90 16.20 -9.95 -1.46
N ALA A 91 17.48 -9.73 -1.19
CA ALA A 91 18.51 -9.69 -2.23
C ALA A 91 18.57 -11.00 -3.04
N ALA A 92 18.37 -12.14 -2.36
CA ALA A 92 18.28 -13.45 -2.99
C ALA A 92 17.13 -13.58 -3.99
N ALA A 93 16.01 -12.90 -3.76
CA ALA A 93 14.87 -12.93 -4.69
C ALA A 93 15.19 -12.24 -6.01
N LEU A 94 16.03 -11.19 -6.01
CA LEU A 94 16.49 -10.56 -7.26
C LEU A 94 17.51 -11.40 -8.01
N ALA A 95 18.26 -12.25 -7.31
CA ALA A 95 19.17 -13.19 -7.97
C ALA A 95 18.44 -14.27 -8.79
N GLU A 96 17.18 -14.58 -8.44
CA GLU A 96 16.31 -15.49 -9.21
C GLU A 96 15.70 -14.83 -10.46
N GLY A 97 15.69 -13.50 -10.54
CA GLY A 97 15.15 -12.72 -11.66
C GLY A 97 13.67 -12.31 -11.51
N ASP A 98 13.21 -11.44 -12.42
CA ASP A 98 11.86 -10.86 -12.35
C ASP A 98 10.75 -11.91 -12.54
N ASP A 99 10.97 -12.94 -13.36
CA ASP A 99 10.02 -14.05 -13.56
C ASP A 99 9.68 -14.77 -12.24
N PHE A 100 10.66 -14.89 -11.33
CA PHE A 100 10.41 -15.46 -10.01
C PHE A 100 9.47 -14.57 -9.20
N LEU A 101 9.70 -13.25 -9.19
CA LEU A 101 8.82 -12.30 -8.51
C LEU A 101 7.40 -12.30 -9.10
N HIS A 102 7.25 -12.45 -10.42
CA HIS A 102 5.95 -12.60 -11.06
C HIS A 102 5.20 -13.84 -10.55
N LYS A 103 5.85 -15.00 -10.43
CA LYS A 103 5.22 -16.22 -9.88
C LYS A 103 4.81 -16.06 -8.42
N VAL A 104 5.61 -15.39 -7.59
CA VAL A 104 5.22 -15.01 -6.22
C VAL A 104 3.99 -14.09 -6.25
N GLY A 105 3.99 -13.12 -7.17
CA GLY A 105 2.89 -12.19 -7.41
C GLY A 105 1.58 -12.89 -7.75
N GLU A 106 1.60 -13.87 -8.65
CA GLU A 106 0.41 -14.65 -9.04
C GLU A 106 -0.26 -15.38 -7.87
N PHE A 107 0.52 -15.74 -6.85
CA PHE A 107 -0.01 -16.39 -5.65
C PHE A 107 -0.47 -15.41 -4.57
N ARG A 108 -0.33 -14.09 -4.77
CA ARG A 108 -0.73 -13.05 -3.82
C ARG A 108 -1.86 -12.23 -4.39
N SER A 109 -2.92 -12.02 -3.60
CA SER A 109 -4.06 -11.22 -4.05
C SER A 109 -3.64 -9.84 -4.56
N LYS A 110 -3.96 -9.52 -5.83
CA LYS A 110 -3.54 -8.28 -6.53
C LYS A 110 -2.02 -8.11 -6.64
N GLN A 111 -1.28 -9.23 -6.69
CA GLN A 111 0.18 -9.26 -6.78
C GLN A 111 0.91 -8.51 -5.65
N ARG A 112 0.27 -8.34 -4.48
CA ARG A 112 0.86 -7.62 -3.33
C ARG A 112 1.76 -8.56 -2.53
N ILE A 113 2.92 -8.89 -3.12
CA ILE A 113 3.95 -9.75 -2.53
C ILE A 113 4.50 -9.18 -1.22
N PRO A 114 5.10 -10.00 -0.33
CA PRO A 114 5.75 -9.47 0.86
C PRO A 114 6.90 -8.52 0.50
N VAL A 115 6.77 -7.25 0.89
CA VAL A 115 7.79 -6.21 0.69
C VAL A 115 8.18 -5.58 2.04
N LEU A 116 9.42 -5.14 2.15
CA LEU A 116 9.96 -4.53 3.36
C LEU A 116 9.20 -3.23 3.70
N SER A 117 8.75 -3.13 4.95
CA SER A 117 8.19 -1.89 5.51
C SER A 117 9.12 -1.27 6.54
N TRP A 118 9.85 -2.09 7.29
CA TRP A 118 10.81 -1.63 8.28
C TRP A 118 11.90 -2.68 8.54
N LEU A 119 13.11 -2.23 8.83
CA LEU A 119 14.25 -3.07 9.17
C LEU A 119 14.90 -2.61 10.47
N ASN A 120 15.13 -3.53 11.40
CA ASN A 120 15.86 -3.23 12.63
C ASN A 120 17.34 -2.98 12.32
N PRO A 121 17.92 -1.83 12.72
CA PRO A 121 19.30 -1.48 12.38
C PRO A 121 20.34 -2.38 13.05
N VAL A 122 20.00 -3.05 14.16
CA VAL A 122 20.91 -3.89 14.93
C VAL A 122 20.67 -5.36 14.64
N THR A 123 19.45 -5.84 14.79
CA THR A 123 19.14 -7.28 14.71
C THR A 123 18.80 -7.78 13.31
N GLN A 124 18.67 -6.87 12.34
CA GLN A 124 18.21 -7.17 10.97
C GLN A 124 16.82 -7.83 10.91
N ALA A 125 16.04 -7.79 12.00
CA ALA A 125 14.65 -8.23 11.98
C ALA A 125 13.82 -7.31 11.08
N ALA A 126 13.12 -7.89 10.11
CA ALA A 126 12.32 -7.18 9.14
C ALA A 126 10.83 -7.27 9.45
N ILE A 127 10.12 -6.18 9.23
CA ILE A 127 8.66 -6.17 9.10
C ILE A 127 8.35 -6.08 7.61
N THR A 128 7.74 -7.12 7.07
CA THR A 128 7.22 -7.14 5.70
C THR A 128 5.70 -7.07 5.70
N ARG A 129 5.13 -6.54 4.62
CA ARG A 129 3.67 -6.48 4.42
C ARG A 129 3.30 -7.08 3.08
N SER A 130 2.15 -7.75 3.02
CA SER A 130 1.62 -8.42 1.82
C SER A 130 0.10 -8.48 1.86
N SER A 131 -0.52 -8.96 0.78
CA SER A 131 -1.89 -9.47 0.80
C SER A 131 -1.93 -10.95 1.22
N GLN A 132 -3.16 -11.45 1.43
CA GLN A 132 -3.41 -12.88 1.59
C GLN A 132 -2.87 -13.69 0.40
N PRO A 133 -2.40 -14.93 0.64
CA PRO A 133 -2.09 -15.88 -0.43
C PRO A 133 -3.37 -16.43 -1.09
N MET A 134 -3.28 -16.80 -2.36
CA MET A 134 -4.38 -17.30 -3.19
C MET A 134 -4.54 -18.82 -3.06
N VAL A 135 -4.62 -19.30 -1.82
CA VAL A 135 -4.74 -20.72 -1.46
C VAL A 135 -6.06 -21.30 -1.96
N GLY A 136 -7.16 -20.57 -1.75
CA GLY A 136 -8.50 -20.96 -2.16
C GLY A 136 -8.99 -22.28 -1.56
N VAL A 137 -10.16 -22.73 -2.02
CA VAL A 137 -10.80 -23.98 -1.53
C VAL A 137 -9.99 -25.25 -1.86
N THR A 138 -9.17 -25.21 -2.92
CA THR A 138 -8.34 -26.34 -3.35
C THR A 138 -7.01 -26.45 -2.62
N SER A 139 -6.77 -25.60 -1.61
CA SER A 139 -5.52 -25.61 -0.83
C SER A 139 -4.26 -25.51 -1.70
N ARG A 140 -4.30 -24.63 -2.72
CA ARG A 140 -3.16 -24.39 -3.60
C ARG A 140 -1.94 -23.95 -2.79
N LYS A 141 -0.76 -24.35 -3.28
CA LYS A 141 0.54 -23.91 -2.78
C LYS A 141 1.32 -23.28 -3.92
N SER A 142 2.29 -22.44 -3.59
CA SER A 142 3.27 -21.91 -4.54
C SER A 142 4.65 -22.17 -3.96
N ALA A 143 5.45 -22.97 -4.68
CA ALA A 143 6.84 -23.22 -4.30
C ALA A 143 7.66 -21.93 -4.34
N GLU A 144 7.33 -21.01 -5.25
CA GLU A 144 7.97 -19.71 -5.35
C GLU A 144 7.62 -18.80 -4.17
N ASP A 145 6.35 -18.72 -3.74
CA ASP A 145 5.98 -17.95 -2.54
C ASP A 145 6.59 -18.55 -1.26
N GLU A 146 6.58 -19.88 -1.11
CA GLU A 146 7.22 -20.56 0.01
C GLU A 146 8.75 -20.28 0.03
N LYS A 147 9.42 -20.38 -1.13
CA LYS A 147 10.84 -20.04 -1.28
C LYS A 147 11.10 -18.56 -0.99
N TYR A 148 10.22 -17.66 -1.42
CA TYR A 148 10.33 -16.22 -1.16
C TYR A 148 10.20 -15.90 0.33
N LEU A 149 9.28 -16.55 1.05
CA LEU A 149 9.16 -16.42 2.51
C LEU A 149 10.40 -16.98 3.22
N GLN A 150 10.97 -18.07 2.72
CA GLN A 150 12.22 -18.62 3.24
C GLN A 150 13.39 -17.64 3.06
N MET A 151 13.49 -16.96 1.92
CA MET A 151 14.49 -15.90 1.70
C MET A 151 14.35 -14.73 2.69
N ILE A 152 13.13 -14.43 3.16
CA ILE A 152 12.92 -13.41 4.21
C ILE A 152 13.48 -13.88 5.56
N ILE A 153 13.35 -15.17 5.88
CA ILE A 153 13.95 -15.75 7.09
C ILE A 153 15.47 -15.65 6.99
N GLU A 154 16.03 -16.07 5.86
CA GLU A 154 17.48 -16.10 5.61
C GLU A 154 18.12 -14.70 5.54
N ALA A 155 17.33 -13.67 5.22
CA ALA A 155 17.77 -12.27 5.30
C ALA A 155 18.11 -11.81 6.72
N ASN A 156 17.80 -12.62 7.74
CA ASN A 156 18.22 -12.43 9.12
C ASN A 156 18.96 -13.67 9.64
N ALA A 157 20.28 -13.56 9.80
CA ALA A 157 21.15 -14.66 10.27
C ALA A 157 20.79 -15.21 11.67
N HIS A 158 20.00 -14.48 12.47
CA HIS A 158 19.56 -14.89 13.80
C HIS A 158 18.14 -15.46 13.83
N ALA A 159 17.44 -15.47 12.68
CA ALA A 159 16.07 -15.96 12.60
C ALA A 159 16.04 -17.47 12.29
N HIS A 160 15.19 -18.20 13.02
CA HIS A 160 14.90 -19.61 12.76
C HIS A 160 13.48 -19.84 12.23
N GLN A 161 12.63 -18.81 12.26
CA GLN A 161 11.22 -18.88 11.87
C GLN A 161 10.71 -17.50 11.43
N LEU A 162 9.72 -17.50 10.53
CA LEU A 162 8.95 -16.31 10.18
C LEU A 162 7.63 -16.29 10.96
N LEU A 163 7.36 -15.19 11.66
CA LEU A 163 6.06 -14.96 12.27
C LEU A 163 5.13 -14.27 11.26
N ILE A 164 3.99 -14.91 10.97
CA ILE A 164 2.95 -14.36 10.09
C ILE A 164 1.78 -13.90 10.93
N PHE A 165 1.54 -12.58 10.92
CA PHE A 165 0.42 -11.97 11.62
C PHE A 165 -0.71 -11.66 10.62
N ASP A 166 -1.70 -12.53 10.54
CA ASP A 166 -2.95 -12.22 9.84
C ASP A 166 -3.83 -11.35 10.75
N ALA A 167 -4.10 -10.12 10.31
CA ALA A 167 -4.90 -9.16 11.08
C ALA A 167 -6.38 -9.55 11.20
N ARG A 168 -6.84 -10.56 10.44
CA ARG A 168 -8.23 -11.02 10.44
C ARG A 168 -8.49 -11.97 11.61
N PRO A 169 -9.72 -12.00 12.13
CA PRO A 169 -10.19 -13.12 12.93
C PRO A 169 -10.07 -14.44 12.15
N VAL A 170 -9.79 -15.53 12.86
CA VAL A 170 -9.60 -16.87 12.27
C VAL A 170 -10.75 -17.28 11.34
N VAL A 171 -12.00 -16.97 11.70
CA VAL A 171 -13.18 -17.28 10.89
C VAL A 171 -13.12 -16.57 9.54
N ASN A 172 -12.75 -15.28 9.52
CA ASN A 172 -12.64 -14.50 8.29
C ASN A 172 -11.47 -14.98 7.43
N ALA A 173 -10.38 -15.46 8.05
CA ALA A 173 -9.25 -16.01 7.33
C ALA A 173 -9.55 -17.34 6.64
N LYS A 174 -10.42 -18.19 7.22
CA LYS A 174 -10.81 -19.48 6.63
C LYS A 174 -11.79 -19.37 5.47
N VAL A 175 -12.56 -18.29 5.41
CA VAL A 175 -13.62 -18.08 4.39
C VAL A 175 -13.09 -17.41 3.12
N ASN A 176 -11.93 -16.75 3.19
CA ASN A 176 -11.30 -16.02 2.07
C ASN A 176 -10.09 -16.76 1.52
#